data_AF-A0A5A4U5M7-F1
#
_entry.id   AF-A0A5A4U5M7-F1
#
_cell.length_a   1.000
_cell.length_b   1.000
_cell.length_c   1.000
_cell.angle_alpha   90.00
_cell.angle_beta   90.00
_cell.angle_gamma   90.00
#
_symmetry.space_group_name_H-M   'P 1'
#
loop_
_entity.id
_entity.type
_entity.pdbx_description
1 polymer ?
#
loop_
_entity_poly.entity_id
_entity_poly.type
_entity_poly.pdbx_seq_one_letter_code
_entity_poly.pdbx_strand_id
1 'polypeptide(L)' 'MEHISAILDYRQAWKVEYKLLDILLLTICTTISGAEGWEDIDNLGETYLDFLKQYS' A
#
# COMPACT_ATOMS: atom_id res chain seq x y z
N MET A 1 -17.95 -9.64 -6.80
CA MET A 1 -17.56 -9.07 -5.49
C MET A 1 -18.77 -8.60 -4.67
N GLU A 2 -19.94 -8.37 -5.28
CA GLU A 2 -21.14 -7.90 -4.57
C GLU A 2 -21.73 -8.85 -3.51
N HIS A 3 -21.47 -10.16 -3.60
CA HIS A 3 -22.04 -11.13 -2.66
C HIS A 3 -21.44 -11.07 -1.24
N ILE A 4 -20.31 -10.39 -1.06
CA ILE A 4 -19.55 -10.41 0.21
C ILE A 4 -19.39 -9.00 0.79
N SER A 5 -19.90 -7.96 0.11
CA SER A 5 -19.77 -6.56 0.52
C SER A 5 -20.52 -6.23 1.82
N ALA A 6 -21.47 -7.06 2.23
CA ALA A 6 -22.22 -6.89 3.48
C ALA A 6 -21.48 -7.45 4.72
N ILE A 7 -20.36 -8.16 4.54
CA ILE A 7 -19.59 -8.73 5.65
C ILE A 7 -18.60 -7.69 6.16
N LEU A 8 -18.60 -7.47 7.47
CA LEU A 8 -17.64 -6.58 8.13
C LEU A 8 -16.24 -7.20 8.04
N ASP A 9 -15.26 -6.43 7.53
CA ASP A 9 -13.87 -6.87 7.49
C ASP A 9 -13.21 -6.63 8.86
N TYR A 10 -13.02 -7.72 9.60
CA TYR A 10 -12.40 -7.70 10.92
C TYR A 10 -10.86 -7.69 10.88
N ARG A 11 -10.24 -7.69 9.70
CA ARG A 11 -8.78 -7.65 9.59
C ARG A 11 -8.27 -6.30 10.10
N GLN A 12 -7.25 -6.36 10.95
CA GLN A 12 -6.54 -5.16 11.38
C GLN A 12 -5.60 -4.75 10.25
N ALA A 13 -5.63 -3.48 9.81
CA ALA A 13 -4.83 -2.99 8.67
C ALA A 13 -3.32 -3.32 8.80
N TRP A 14 -2.80 -3.34 10.04
CA TRP A 14 -1.41 -3.66 10.37
C TRP A 14 -1.11 -5.16 10.53
N LYS A 15 -2.11 -6.04 10.40
CA LYS A 15 -2.00 -7.51 10.42
C LYS A 15 -2.34 -8.14 9.07
N VAL A 16 -2.30 -7.35 8.01
CA VAL A 16 -2.45 -7.86 6.64
C VAL A 16 -1.08 -8.31 6.14
N GLU A 17 -1.03 -9.47 5.50
CA GLU A 17 0.19 -9.93 4.83
C GLU A 17 0.38 -9.16 3.52
N TYR A 18 1.51 -8.47 3.40
CA TYR A 18 1.93 -7.79 2.17
C TYR A 18 3.17 -8.50 1.63
N LYS A 19 3.31 -8.58 0.30
CA LYS A 19 4.53 -9.15 -0.28
C LYS A 19 5.70 -8.24 0.07
N LEU A 20 6.81 -8.83 0.48
CA LEU A 20 8.02 -8.09 0.82
C LEU A 20 8.49 -7.18 -0.33
N LEU A 21 8.35 -7.64 -1.58
CA LEU A 21 8.73 -6.85 -2.76
C LEU A 21 7.87 -5.59 -2.94
N ASP A 22 6.57 -5.65 -2.63
CA ASP A 22 5.68 -4.49 -2.72
C ASP A 22 6.07 -3.43 -1.69
N ILE A 23 6.39 -3.85 -0.47
CA ILE A 23 6.88 -2.97 0.60
C ILE A 23 8.21 -2.33 0.19
N LEU A 24 9.14 -3.11 -0.36
CA LEU A 24 10.43 -2.61 -0.82
C LEU A 24 10.27 -1.63 -1.98
N LEU A 25 9.44 -1.94 -2.97
CA LEU A 25 9.15 -1.06 -4.10
C LEU A 25 8.59 0.28 -3.62
N LEU A 26 7.55 0.25 -2.79
CA LEU A 26 6.94 1.45 -2.22
C LEU A 26 7.96 2.26 -1.42
N THR A 27 8.75 1.61 -0.56
CA THR A 27 9.78 2.28 0.25
C THR A 27 10.82 2.96 -0.64
N ILE A 28 11.32 2.29 -1.67
CA ILE A 28 12.32 2.85 -2.60
C ILE A 28 11.72 4.03 -3.36
N CYS A 29 10.55 3.87 -3.97
CA CYS A 29 9.86 4.93 -4.71
C CYS A 29 9.61 6.18 -3.85
N THR A 30 9.25 5.97 -2.58
CA THR A 30 9.01 7.10 -1.67
C THR A 30 10.33 7.76 -1.23
N THR A 31 11.35 6.96 -0.92
CA THR A 31 12.68 7.46 -0.52
C THR A 31 13.33 8.30 -1.64
N ILE A 32 13.29 7.84 -2.90
CA ILE A 32 13.85 8.60 -4.03
C ILE A 32 13.05 9.86 -4.35
N SER A 33 11.78 9.90 -3.97
CA SER A 33 10.90 11.06 -4.13
C SER A 33 11.09 12.11 -3.02
N GLY A 34 12.02 11.89 -2.09
CA GLY A 34 12.37 12.84 -1.05
C GLY A 34 11.51 12.76 0.21
N ALA A 35 10.88 11.62 0.49
CA ALA A 35 10.12 11.44 1.71
C ALA A 35 10.98 11.56 2.99
N GLU A 36 10.43 12.26 3.97
CA GLU A 36 11.06 12.46 5.28
C GLU A 36 10.39 11.62 6.38
N GLY A 37 9.24 11.00 6.10
CA GLY A 37 8.54 10.15 7.06
C GLY A 37 7.53 9.17 6.47
N TRP A 38 6.85 8.47 7.38
CA TRP A 38 5.82 7.48 7.03
C TRP A 38 4.56 8.10 6.43
N GLU A 39 4.28 9.37 6.72
CA GLU A 39 3.16 10.10 6.11
C GLU A 39 3.35 10.23 4.59
N ASP A 40 4.57 10.49 4.13
CA ASP A 40 4.87 10.57 2.70
C ASP A 40 4.75 9.20 2.01
N ILE A 41 5.12 8.13 2.72
CA ILE A 41 4.98 6.75 2.23
C ILE A 41 3.51 6.39 2.02
N ASP A 42 2.65 6.75 2.97
CA ASP A 42 1.20 6.54 2.87
C ASP A 42 0.61 7.34 1.71
N ASN A 43 0.96 8.64 1.63
CA ASN A 43 0.49 9.52 0.56
C ASN A 43 0.92 9.05 -0.84
N LEU A 44 2.17 8.60 -1.00
CA LEU A 44 2.67 8.09 -2.28
C LEU A 44 2.02 6.75 -2.63
N GLY A 45 1.84 5.89 -1.64
CA GLY A 45 1.16 4.59 -1.79
C GLY A 45 -0.27 4.76 -2.32
N GLU A 46 -1.02 5.71 -1.78
CA GLU A 46 -2.39 6.03 -2.24
C GLU A 46 -2.38 6.76 -3.59
N THR A 47 -1.54 7.78 -3.75
CA THR A 47 -1.50 8.62 -4.97
C THR A 47 -1.08 7.83 -6.21
N TYR A 48 -0.16 6.87 -6.05
CA TYR A 48 0.39 6.09 -7.15
C TYR A 48 -0.03 4.62 -7.09
N LEU A 49 -1.11 4.29 -6.35
CA LEU A 49 -1.56 2.93 -6.13
C LEU A 49 -1.74 2.15 -7.44
N ASP A 50 -2.40 2.76 -8.43
CA ASP A 50 -2.66 2.11 -9.73
C ASP A 50 -1.39 1.89 -10.55
N PHE A 51 -0.38 2.75 -10.39
CA PHE A 51 0.95 2.55 -10.99
C PHE A 51 1.70 1.42 -10.28
N LEU A 52 1.73 1.43 -8.94
CA LEU A 52 2.42 0.41 -8.14
C LEU A 52 1.83 -1.00 -8.38
N LYS A 53 0.51 -1.11 -8.53
CA LYS A 53 -0.18 -2.36 -8.90
C LYS A 53 0.28 -2.96 -10.24
N GLN A 54 0.90 -2.20 -11.14
CA GLN A 54 1.43 -2.74 -12.40
C GLN A 54 2.69 -3.59 -12.20
N TYR A 55 3.35 -3.44 -11.05
CA TYR A 55 4.64 -4.08 -10.73
C TYR A 55 4.52 -5.10 -9.57
N SER A 56 3.29 -5.40 -9.11
CA SER A 56 2.96 -6.23 -7.94
C SER A 56 2.24 -7.52 -8.32
#